data_AF-A0A3A8P102-F1
#
_entry.id   AF-A0A3A8P102-F1
#
_cell.length_a   1.000
_cell.length_b   1.000
_cell.length_c   1.000
_cell.angle_alpha   90.00
_cell.angle_beta   90.00
_cell.angle_gamma   90.00
#
_symmetry.space_group_name_H-M   'P 1'
#
loop_
_entity.id
_entity.type
_entity.pdbx_description
1 polymer ?
#
loop_
_entity_poly.entity_id
_entity_poly.type
_entity_poly.pdbx_seq_one_letter_code
_entity_poly.pdbx_strand_id
1 'polypeptide(L)'
;MMVRRLAAGLVAMLVGCAARSTAWKTPIEWPDESSATLVGQPMEAGAVVAAAAAVRELIRTNTDPTLFEGCSTPEQGLLVAVFIGPTPGLYYVAVHQDFRRCGGPRIRVLDAWDAYAVTPQGQVVAKAPPPAGDAS
;
A
#
# COMPACT_ATOMS: atom_id res chain seq x y z
N MET A 1 4.48 -21.21 62.76
CA MET A 1 3.36 -20.58 62.04
C MET A 1 3.89 -19.36 61.31
N MET A 2 3.83 -19.31 59.98
CA MET A 2 3.51 -18.14 59.15
C MET A 2 3.65 -18.57 57.68
N VAL A 3 2.51 -18.94 57.09
CA VAL A 3 2.35 -19.22 55.66
C VAL A 3 2.43 -17.88 54.93
N ARG A 4 3.42 -17.68 54.06
CA ARG A 4 3.45 -16.53 53.14
C ARG A 4 3.00 -17.01 51.76
N ARG A 5 1.74 -16.68 51.47
CA ARG A 5 1.09 -16.91 50.18
C ARG A 5 1.54 -15.85 49.15
N LEU A 6 1.50 -16.29 47.89
CA LEU A 6 1.23 -15.55 46.64
C LEU A 6 2.34 -14.68 46.06
N ALA A 7 2.86 -15.13 44.91
CA ALA A 7 2.72 -14.40 43.65
C ALA A 7 3.02 -15.35 42.49
N ALA A 8 2.00 -16.05 41.98
CA ALA A 8 2.07 -16.69 40.68
C ALA A 8 2.00 -15.57 39.62
N GLY A 9 3.16 -15.15 39.12
CA GLY A 9 3.28 -14.15 38.06
C GLY A 9 2.80 -14.73 36.74
N LEU A 10 1.58 -14.39 36.35
CA LEU A 10 1.00 -14.74 35.06
C LEU A 10 1.59 -13.79 33.99
N VAL A 11 2.70 -14.19 33.36
CA VAL A 11 3.21 -13.50 32.16
C VAL A 11 2.38 -14.00 30.97
N ALA A 12 1.24 -13.37 30.74
CA ALA A 12 0.51 -13.48 29.48
C ALA A 12 1.34 -12.77 28.40
N MET A 13 2.21 -13.52 27.72
CA MET A 13 2.90 -13.04 26.54
C MET A 13 1.84 -12.67 25.52
N LEU A 14 1.74 -11.37 25.22
CA LEU A 14 0.98 -10.81 24.11
C LEU A 14 1.58 -11.36 22.80
N VAL A 15 1.23 -12.59 22.45
CA VAL A 15 1.36 -13.10 21.08
C VAL A 15 0.27 -12.38 20.29
N GLY A 16 0.53 -11.11 19.98
CA GLY A 16 -0.27 -10.40 19.00
C GLY A 16 -0.26 -11.24 17.72
N CYS A 17 -1.44 -11.54 17.18
CA CYS A 17 -1.61 -12.18 15.89
C CYS A 17 -1.14 -11.23 14.77
N ALA A 18 0.15 -10.90 14.75
CA ALA A 18 0.80 -10.49 13.51
C ALA A 18 0.88 -11.77 12.68
N ALA A 19 -0.13 -12.01 11.85
CA ALA A 19 -0.09 -13.06 10.86
C ALA A 19 1.26 -12.94 10.13
N ARG A 20 2.10 -13.97 10.23
CA ARG A 20 3.39 -13.99 9.53
C ARG A 20 3.10 -13.71 8.06
N SER A 21 3.84 -12.77 7.48
CA SER A 21 3.78 -12.49 6.05
C SER A 21 4.08 -13.80 5.31
N THR A 22 3.04 -14.42 4.76
CA THR A 22 3.26 -15.52 3.84
C THR A 22 3.88 -14.90 2.60
N ALA A 23 5.11 -15.33 2.27
CA ALA A 23 5.69 -15.04 0.98
C ALA A 23 4.68 -15.49 -0.08
N TRP A 24 4.18 -14.55 -0.86
CA TRP A 24 3.13 -14.79 -1.84
C TRP A 24 3.68 -15.75 -2.91
N LYS A 25 3.08 -16.94 -3.05
CA LYS A 25 3.64 -18.04 -3.86
C LYS A 25 3.13 -18.08 -5.29
N THR A 26 1.98 -17.47 -5.56
CA THR A 26 1.37 -17.45 -6.89
C THR A 26 1.88 -16.26 -7.69
N PRO A 27 2.19 -16.44 -8.99
CA PRO A 27 2.41 -15.31 -9.89
C PRO A 27 1.22 -14.35 -9.82
N ILE A 28 1.50 -13.06 -9.69
CA ILE A 28 0.46 -12.02 -9.64
C ILE A 28 0.12 -11.65 -11.08
N GLU A 29 -1.12 -11.91 -11.45
CA GLU A 29 -1.69 -11.39 -12.70
C GLU A 29 -2.15 -9.95 -12.45
N TRP A 30 -1.62 -9.01 -13.23
CA TRP A 30 -1.99 -7.60 -13.12
C TRP A 30 -3.25 -7.34 -13.95
N PRO A 31 -4.25 -6.62 -13.40
CA PRO A 31 -5.46 -6.31 -14.14
C PRO A 31 -5.16 -5.34 -15.28
N ASP A 32 -5.81 -5.59 -16.41
CA ASP A 32 -5.92 -4.68 -17.55
C ASP A 32 -7.26 -3.94 -17.55
N GLU A 33 -7.52 -3.12 -18.57
CA GLU A 33 -8.76 -2.35 -18.70
C GLU A 33 -10.03 -3.22 -18.67
N SER A 34 -9.93 -4.50 -19.06
CA SER A 34 -11.06 -5.43 -19.13
C SER A 34 -11.30 -6.21 -17.84
N SER A 35 -10.28 -6.30 -16.98
CA SER A 35 -10.27 -7.10 -15.75
C SER A 35 -10.16 -6.27 -14.46
N ALA A 36 -9.84 -4.98 -14.56
CA ALA A 36 -9.84 -4.06 -13.44
C ALA A 36 -11.27 -3.63 -13.07
N THR A 37 -11.66 -3.83 -11.80
CA THR A 37 -12.90 -3.25 -11.27
C THR A 37 -12.57 -2.27 -10.16
N LEU A 38 -12.96 -1.00 -10.32
CA LEU A 38 -12.75 0.04 -9.32
C LEU A 38 -13.53 -0.27 -8.04
N VAL A 39 -12.83 -0.24 -6.90
CA VAL A 39 -13.46 -0.28 -5.58
C VAL A 39 -14.07 1.11 -5.32
N GLY A 40 -15.38 1.21 -5.58
CA GLY A 40 -16.14 2.44 -5.42
C GLY A 40 -16.40 2.82 -3.95
N GLN A 41 -17.36 3.73 -3.77
CA GLN A 41 -17.90 4.07 -2.45
C GLN A 41 -19.26 3.38 -2.26
N PRO A 42 -19.54 2.78 -1.09
CA PRO A 42 -18.66 2.63 0.06
C PRO A 42 -17.50 1.64 -0.21
N MET A 43 -16.35 1.89 0.43
CA MET A 43 -15.15 1.05 0.29
C MET A 43 -15.03 0.07 1.46
N GLU A 44 -14.67 -1.18 1.18
CA GLU A 44 -14.35 -2.14 2.23
C GLU A 44 -13.12 -1.71 3.04
N ALA A 45 -13.12 -1.96 4.35
CA ALA A 45 -12.02 -1.55 5.22
C ALA A 45 -10.66 -2.13 4.78
N GLY A 46 -10.64 -3.35 4.23
CA GLY A 46 -9.43 -3.96 3.66
C GLY A 46 -8.84 -3.17 2.50
N ALA A 47 -9.68 -2.60 1.63
CA ALA A 47 -9.25 -1.75 0.53
C ALA A 47 -8.63 -0.43 1.03
N VAL A 48 -9.18 0.14 2.11
CA VAL A 48 -8.62 1.34 2.76
C VAL A 48 -7.23 1.04 3.35
N VAL A 49 -7.08 -0.11 4.02
CA VAL A 49 -5.79 -0.55 4.58
C VAL A 49 -4.77 -0.79 3.47
N ALA A 50 -5.19 -1.44 2.37
CA ALA A 50 -4.36 -1.65 1.20
C ALA A 50 -3.89 -0.33 0.57
N ALA A 51 -4.79 0.65 0.43
CA ALA A 51 -4.46 1.98 -0.06
C ALA A 51 -3.37 2.66 0.79
N ALA A 52 -3.54 2.66 2.11
CA ALA A 52 -2.58 3.25 3.03
C ALA A 52 -1.21 2.55 2.97
N ALA A 53 -1.19 1.22 2.82
CA ALA A 53 0.05 0.46 2.69
C ALA A 53 0.81 0.78 1.38
N ALA A 54 0.10 0.89 0.25
CA ALA A 54 0.72 1.27 -1.02
C ALA A 54 1.33 2.69 -0.97
N VAL A 55 0.62 3.65 -0.36
CA VAL A 55 1.13 5.01 -0.14
C VAL A 55 2.42 5.00 0.67
N ARG A 56 2.43 4.28 1.79
CA ARG A 56 3.64 4.14 2.63
C ARG A 56 4.79 3.49 1.87
N GLU A 57 4.49 2.48 1.05
CA GLU A 57 5.51 1.80 0.26
C GLU A 57 6.10 2.71 -0.81
N LEU A 58 5.28 3.51 -1.51
CA LEU A 58 5.77 4.52 -2.45
C LEU A 58 6.70 5.51 -1.75
N ILE A 59 6.26 6.11 -0.65
CA ILE A 59 7.06 7.10 0.10
C ILE A 59 8.37 6.48 0.58
N ARG A 60 8.35 5.22 1.02
CA ARG A 60 9.53 4.50 1.52
C ARG A 60 10.54 4.15 0.42
N THR A 61 10.06 3.83 -0.79
CA THR A 61 10.88 3.28 -1.87
C THR A 61 11.29 4.32 -2.91
N ASN A 62 10.61 5.47 -2.95
CA ASN A 62 10.95 6.53 -3.90
C ASN A 62 12.25 7.23 -3.47
N THR A 63 13.20 7.31 -4.39
CA THR A 63 14.54 7.87 -4.14
C THR A 63 14.67 9.34 -4.56
N ASP A 64 13.66 9.90 -5.23
CA ASP A 64 13.69 11.30 -5.66
C ASP A 64 13.36 12.23 -4.48
N PRO A 65 14.33 13.02 -3.98
CA PRO A 65 14.10 13.92 -2.85
C PRO A 65 13.22 15.12 -3.20
N THR A 66 13.02 15.41 -4.49
CA THR A 66 12.25 16.59 -4.96
C THR A 66 10.77 16.28 -5.13
N LEU A 67 10.38 15.01 -5.07
CA LEU A 67 9.05 14.57 -5.40
C LEU A 67 7.93 15.22 -4.56
N PHE A 68 8.22 15.49 -3.29
CA PHE A 68 7.27 16.06 -2.34
C PHE A 68 7.60 17.51 -1.98
N GLU A 69 8.41 18.18 -2.80
CA GLU A 69 8.79 19.57 -2.56
C GLU A 69 7.53 20.46 -2.52
N GLY A 70 7.42 21.26 -1.45
CA GLY A 70 6.27 22.13 -1.19
C GLY A 70 5.05 21.46 -0.54
N CYS A 71 5.07 20.13 -0.31
CA CYS A 71 4.05 19.45 0.49
C CYS A 71 4.35 19.60 1.99
N SER A 72 3.31 19.68 2.84
CA SER A 72 3.49 19.61 4.30
C SER A 72 3.78 18.19 4.77
N THR A 73 3.22 17.19 4.07
CA THR A 73 3.56 15.77 4.19
C THR A 73 3.54 15.11 2.81
N PRO A 74 4.27 14.01 2.58
CA PRO A 74 4.27 13.32 1.30
C PRO A 74 2.86 12.94 0.79
N GLU A 75 1.96 12.51 1.69
CA GLU A 75 0.61 12.07 1.34
C GLU A 75 -0.25 13.17 0.71
N GLN A 76 0.05 14.45 1.00
CA GLN A 76 -0.68 15.59 0.43
C GLN A 76 -0.55 15.64 -1.10
N GLY A 77 0.58 15.19 -1.63
CA GLY A 77 0.87 15.17 -3.06
C GLY A 77 0.41 13.89 -3.76
N LEU A 78 -0.32 12.99 -3.09
CA LEU A 78 -0.67 11.68 -3.63
C LEU A 78 -2.19 11.50 -3.82
N LEU A 79 -2.55 10.80 -4.89
CA LEU A 79 -3.89 10.30 -5.17
C LEU A 79 -3.85 8.78 -5.26
N VAL A 80 -4.94 8.13 -4.85
CA VAL A 80 -5.04 6.67 -4.81
C VAL A 80 -6.32 6.21 -5.48
N ALA A 81 -6.21 5.21 -6.34
CA ALA A 81 -7.31 4.41 -6.84
C ALA A 81 -7.09 2.94 -6.47
N VAL A 82 -8.14 2.29 -5.98
CA VAL A 82 -8.08 0.89 -5.54
C VAL A 82 -8.97 0.05 -6.45
N PHE A 83 -8.46 -1.08 -6.90
CA PHE A 83 -9.14 -2.01 -7.79
C PHE A 83 -9.12 -3.42 -7.20
N ILE A 84 -10.13 -4.21 -7.57
CA ILE A 84 -10.02 -5.67 -7.55
C ILE A 84 -9.69 -6.15 -8.96
N GLY A 85 -9.12 -7.35 -9.06
CA GLY A 85 -8.64 -7.90 -10.32
C GLY A 85 -8.57 -9.43 -10.30
N PRO A 86 -7.85 -10.04 -11.26
CA PRO A 86 -7.92 -11.47 -11.52
C PRO A 86 -7.33 -12.35 -10.41
N THR A 87 -6.36 -11.85 -9.62
CA THR A 87 -5.80 -12.60 -8.50
C THR A 87 -6.66 -12.39 -7.24
N PRO A 88 -7.35 -13.43 -6.73
CA PRO A 88 -8.22 -13.28 -5.57
C PRO A 88 -7.43 -12.96 -4.29
N GLY A 89 -8.05 -12.20 -3.39
CA GLY A 89 -7.44 -11.84 -2.10
C GLY A 89 -6.41 -10.72 -2.18
N LEU A 90 -6.30 -10.04 -3.32
CA LEU A 90 -5.46 -8.85 -3.48
C LEU A 90 -6.30 -7.65 -3.91
N TYR A 91 -5.88 -6.48 -3.45
CA TYR A 91 -6.23 -5.19 -4.00
C TYR A 91 -5.07 -4.69 -4.86
N TYR A 92 -5.41 -4.09 -5.99
CA TYR A 92 -4.48 -3.43 -6.89
C TYR A 92 -4.62 -1.94 -6.69
N VAL A 93 -3.58 -1.31 -6.17
CA VAL A 93 -3.60 0.08 -5.75
C VAL A 93 -2.72 0.88 -6.69
N ALA A 94 -3.34 1.77 -7.46
CA ALA A 94 -2.63 2.73 -8.28
C ALA A 94 -2.43 4.02 -7.46
N VAL A 95 -1.18 4.45 -7.32
CA VAL A 95 -0.79 5.68 -6.62
C VAL A 95 -0.25 6.66 -7.65
N HIS A 96 -0.79 7.87 -7.67
CA HIS A 96 -0.39 8.94 -8.57
C HIS A 96 0.08 10.17 -7.80
N GLN A 97 1.05 10.86 -8.37
CA GLN A 97 1.64 12.07 -7.82
C GLN A 97 0.87 13.29 -8.39
N ASP A 98 0.06 13.97 -7.56
CA ASP A 98 -0.65 15.21 -7.91
C ASP A 98 0.17 16.43 -7.44
N PHE A 99 1.20 16.77 -8.23
CA PHE A 99 2.12 17.88 -7.97
C PHE A 99 1.44 19.26 -7.81
N ARG A 100 0.19 19.41 -8.28
CA ARG A 100 -0.57 20.65 -8.13
C ARG A 100 -0.88 20.99 -6.67
N ARG A 101 -0.92 19.98 -5.79
CA ARG A 101 -1.32 20.14 -4.38
C ARG A 101 -0.22 20.69 -3.48
N CYS A 102 1.00 20.76 -4.00
CA CYS A 102 2.19 21.14 -3.24
C CYS A 102 2.84 22.44 -3.76
N GLY A 103 2.21 23.14 -4.72
CA GLY A 103 2.74 24.40 -5.25
C GLY A 103 4.02 24.25 -6.11
N GLY A 104 4.42 23.02 -6.43
CA GLY A 104 5.59 22.71 -7.24
C GLY A 104 5.43 23.07 -8.73
N PRO A 105 6.54 23.07 -9.50
CA PRO A 105 6.52 23.35 -10.93
C PRO A 105 5.62 22.35 -11.69
N ARG A 106 4.90 22.83 -12.70
CA ARG A 106 4.02 22.01 -13.55
C ARG A 106 4.85 21.09 -14.45
N ILE A 107 5.23 19.92 -13.95
CA ILE A 107 5.72 18.84 -14.80
C ILE A 107 4.53 17.99 -15.26
N ARG A 108 4.36 17.89 -16.59
CA ARG A 108 3.39 16.99 -17.22
C ARG A 108 3.92 15.57 -17.11
N VAL A 109 3.71 14.91 -15.99
CA VAL A 109 3.87 13.45 -15.90
C VAL A 109 2.50 12.84 -16.14
N LEU A 110 2.06 12.90 -17.40
CA LEU A 110 1.00 12.03 -17.88
C LEU A 110 1.67 10.66 -18.07
N ASP A 111 1.00 9.60 -17.61
CA ASP A 111 1.22 8.18 -17.98
C ASP A 111 1.89 7.23 -16.97
N ALA A 112 2.47 7.70 -15.85
CA ALA A 112 3.06 6.80 -14.84
C ALA A 112 2.28 6.80 -13.51
N TRP A 113 1.47 5.76 -13.30
CA TRP A 113 0.97 5.41 -11.98
C TRP A 113 1.86 4.32 -11.40
N ASP A 114 2.32 4.50 -10.16
CA ASP A 114 2.93 3.39 -9.42
C ASP A 114 1.81 2.46 -8.96
N ALA A 115 1.77 1.23 -9.47
CA ALA A 115 0.77 0.25 -9.09
C ALA A 115 1.35 -0.81 -8.15
N TYR A 116 0.58 -1.17 -7.13
CA TYR A 116 0.96 -2.13 -6.10
C TYR A 116 -0.12 -3.20 -5.93
N ALA A 117 0.29 -4.45 -5.74
CA ALA A 117 -0.58 -5.52 -5.32
C ALA A 117 -0.46 -5.67 -3.80
N VAL A 118 -1.59 -5.59 -3.10
CA VAL A 118 -1.61 -5.46 -1.64
C VAL A 118 -2.71 -6.32 -1.04
N THR A 119 -2.41 -7.02 0.05
CA THR A 119 -3.42 -7.81 0.78
C THR A 119 -4.38 -6.91 1.56
N PRO A 120 -5.57 -7.40 1.98
CA PRO A 120 -6.48 -6.66 2.86
C PRO A 120 -5.88 -6.26 4.22
N GLN A 121 -4.77 -6.90 4.63
CA GLN A 121 -4.04 -6.60 5.86
C GLN A 121 -2.95 -5.53 5.66
N GLY A 122 -2.77 -5.04 4.43
CA GLY A 122 -1.78 -4.00 4.11
C GLY A 122 -0.37 -4.53 3.86
N GLN A 123 -0.22 -5.83 3.57
CA GLN A 123 1.06 -6.36 3.08
C GLN A 123 1.16 -6.09 1.58
N VAL A 124 2.15 -5.29 1.17
CA VAL A 124 2.51 -5.12 -0.24
C VAL A 124 3.24 -6.36 -0.72
N VAL A 125 2.70 -7.03 -1.73
CA VAL A 125 3.24 -8.30 -2.27
C VAL A 125 4.01 -8.10 -3.56
N ALA A 126 3.69 -7.06 -4.36
CA ALA A 126 4.45 -6.69 -5.54
C ALA A 126 4.20 -5.23 -5.95
N LYS A 127 5.15 -4.68 -6.71
CA LYS A 127 5.00 -3.45 -7.50
C LYS A 127 4.89 -3.85 -8.98
N ALA A 128 4.02 -3.19 -9.73
CA ALA A 128 3.87 -3.43 -11.16
C ALA A 128 5.16 -3.08 -11.89
N PRO A 129 5.52 -3.85 -12.94
CA PRO A 129 6.62 -3.44 -13.80
C PRO A 129 6.28 -2.10 -14.49
N PRO A 130 7.29 -1.27 -14.79
CA PRO A 130 7.06 -0.06 -15.57
C PRO A 130 6.44 -0.42 -16.94
N PRO A 131 5.62 0.47 -17.53
CA PRO A 131 5.07 0.26 -18.86
C PRO A 131 6.17 -0.08 -19.86
N ALA A 132 5.87 -0.97 -20.81
CA ALA A 132 6.80 -1.31 -21.89
C ALA A 132 7.02 -0.06 -22.78
N GLY A 133 8.07 0.71 -22.48
CA GLY A 133 8.39 1.98 -23.14
C GLY A 133 9.48 2.78 -22.42
N ASP A 134 9.63 2.60 -21.10
CA ASP A 134 10.54 3.42 -20.28
C ASP A 134 11.87 2.72 -19.91
N ALA A 135 12.12 1.52 -20.44
CA ALA A 135 13.42 0.86 -20.36
C ALA A 135 14.28 1.32 -21.54
N SER A 136 14.88 2.52 -21.44
CA SER A 136 15.92 3.01 -22.34
C SER A 136 17.21 3.28 -21.57
#